data_AF-A0A9P1BVD8-F1
#
_entry.id   AF-A0A9P1BVD8-F1
#
_cell.length_a   1.000
_cell.length_b   1.000
_cell.length_c   1.000
_cell.angle_alpha   90.00
_cell.angle_beta   90.00
_cell.angle_gamma   90.00
#
_symmetry.space_group_name_H-M   'P 1'
#
loop_
_entity.id
_entity.type
_entity.pdbx_description
1 polymer ?
#
loop_
_entity_poly.entity_id
_entity_poly.type
_entity_poly.pdbx_seq_one_letter_code
_entity_poly.pdbx_strand_id
1 'polypeptide(L)'
;MAKKGGNDETLREELKVLLQAQTEWTEEVERLSEQRDVMMQKAQGSEAALDSERQAIDDLERECHSLELRCCNAKEEESGSESLAANISAELQKISSAPAKTNGKGGKSGKGKAASGRMSTNDSDVVRMQEELNELRRQVEQEQQRQNQEEQQEAKERATRARVDEQCMLLRALLDMVTGTGKLSKTSAVQLLQQLWKKGPEIPEDHPDAWSLLAQQAERHGAARRELLECCNQELRRRQRSAYELLDEEFLPLLLGALKGEGIVEAFERPDAACAQRLSSELLKR
;
A
#
# COMPACT_ATOMS: atom_id res chain seq x y z
N MET A 1 48.49 3.74 -67.87
CA MET A 1 48.54 4.42 -66.56
C MET A 1 47.20 5.09 -66.30
N ALA A 2 46.84 5.29 -65.02
CA ALA A 2 45.64 5.99 -64.51
C ALA A 2 44.29 5.23 -64.46
N LYS A 3 44.12 4.41 -63.41
CA LYS A 3 42.81 4.14 -62.75
C LYS A 3 42.96 4.04 -61.21
N LYS A 4 43.89 4.81 -60.62
CA LYS A 4 44.13 4.80 -59.16
C LYS A 4 43.35 5.85 -58.38
N GLY A 5 42.78 6.88 -59.02
CA GLY A 5 42.11 7.98 -58.31
C GLY A 5 40.67 7.70 -57.85
N GLY A 6 39.94 6.78 -58.50
CA GLY A 6 38.53 6.55 -58.20
C GLY A 6 38.27 5.84 -56.86
N ASN A 7 39.18 4.97 -56.41
CA ASN A 7 39.03 4.24 -55.15
C ASN A 7 39.30 5.12 -53.92
N ASP A 8 40.20 6.10 -54.03
CA ASP A 8 40.52 6.97 -52.89
C ASP A 8 39.38 7.94 -52.59
N GLU A 9 38.61 8.34 -53.61
CA GLU A 9 37.48 9.25 -53.44
C GLU A 9 36.25 8.53 -52.86
N THR A 10 35.99 7.29 -53.27
CA THR A 10 34.94 6.45 -52.67
C THR A 10 35.25 6.14 -51.20
N LEU A 11 36.50 5.78 -50.87
CA LEU A 11 36.91 5.52 -49.48
C LEU A 11 36.79 6.76 -48.58
N ARG A 12 37.05 7.96 -49.12
CA ARG A 12 36.86 9.21 -48.36
C ARG A 12 35.38 9.48 -48.07
N GLU A 13 34.50 9.18 -49.01
CA GLU A 13 33.06 9.39 -48.82
C GLU A 13 32.48 8.36 -47.83
N GLU A 14 32.89 7.09 -47.93
CA GLU A 14 32.56 6.07 -46.94
C GLU A 14 33.07 6.44 -45.54
N LEU A 15 34.29 6.97 -45.42
CA LEU A 15 34.83 7.44 -44.14
C LEU A 15 34.01 8.59 -43.55
N LYS A 16 33.53 9.53 -44.36
CA LYS A 16 32.65 10.62 -43.88
C LYS A 16 31.33 10.07 -43.35
N VAL A 17 30.70 9.14 -44.07
CA VAL A 17 29.45 8.51 -43.65
C VAL A 17 29.65 7.77 -42.32
N LEU A 18 30.75 7.02 -42.18
CA LEU A 18 31.09 6.32 -40.95
C LEU A 18 31.36 7.29 -39.78
N LEU A 19 32.07 8.40 -40.02
CA LEU A 19 32.30 9.42 -38.99
C LEU A 19 31.00 10.09 -38.54
N GLN A 20 30.09 10.38 -39.48
CA GLN A 20 28.78 10.94 -39.14
C GLN A 20 27.92 9.94 -38.34
N ALA A 21 27.90 8.68 -38.75
CA ALA A 21 27.22 7.63 -38.00
C ALA A 21 27.82 7.45 -36.60
N GLN A 22 29.14 7.59 -36.46
CA GLN A 22 29.82 7.55 -35.16
C GLN A 22 29.42 8.72 -34.27
N THR A 23 29.32 9.95 -34.80
CA THR A 23 28.88 11.12 -34.03
C THR A 23 27.44 10.98 -33.57
N GLU A 24 26.54 10.55 -34.46
CA GLU A 24 25.12 10.32 -34.13
C GLU A 24 24.97 9.22 -33.07
N TRP A 25 25.78 8.16 -33.16
CA TRP A 25 25.77 7.10 -32.15
C TRP A 25 26.29 7.59 -30.79
N THR A 26 27.31 8.46 -30.79
CA THR A 26 27.87 9.03 -29.55
C THR A 26 26.84 9.93 -28.84
N GLU A 27 26.17 10.80 -29.58
CA GLU A 27 25.10 11.66 -29.05
C GLU A 27 23.94 10.85 -28.48
N GLU A 28 23.54 9.77 -29.16
CA GLU A 28 22.47 8.89 -28.69
C GLU A 28 22.87 8.12 -27.42
N VAL A 29 24.13 7.70 -27.30
CA VAL A 29 24.65 7.06 -26.09
C VAL A 29 24.66 8.05 -24.92
N GLU A 30 25.10 9.28 -25.12
CA GLU A 30 25.07 10.33 -24.10
C GLU A 30 23.63 10.61 -23.64
N ARG A 31 22.70 10.79 -24.59
CA ARG A 31 21.28 11.01 -24.30
C ARG A 31 20.67 9.86 -23.49
N LEU A 32 20.97 8.61 -23.85
CA LEU A 32 20.49 7.44 -23.12
C LEU A 32 21.13 7.32 -21.72
N SER A 33 22.39 7.72 -21.56
CA SER A 33 23.06 7.78 -20.26
C SER A 33 22.39 8.80 -19.34
N GLU A 34 22.12 10.01 -19.84
CA GLU A 34 21.39 11.04 -19.08
C GLU A 34 20.00 10.56 -18.68
N GLN A 35 19.27 9.91 -19.60
CA GLN A 35 17.95 9.36 -19.33
C GLN A 35 18.01 8.25 -18.25
N ARG A 36 19.02 7.37 -18.31
CA ARG A 36 19.26 6.36 -17.28
C ARG A 36 19.49 7.02 -15.92
N ASP A 37 20.33 8.05 -15.85
CA ASP A 37 20.70 8.70 -14.60
C ASP A 37 19.49 9.39 -13.96
N VAL A 38 18.62 10.03 -14.76
CA VAL A 38 17.33 10.59 -14.29
C VAL A 38 16.41 9.49 -13.75
N MET A 39 16.31 8.35 -14.44
CA MET A 39 15.48 7.23 -13.98
C MET A 39 16.03 6.59 -12.70
N MET A 40 17.35 6.51 -12.57
CA MET A 40 18.03 6.03 -11.37
C MET A 40 17.77 6.96 -10.18
N GLN A 41 17.84 8.29 -10.37
CA GLN A 41 17.49 9.25 -9.32
C GLN A 41 16.02 9.14 -8.90
N LYS A 42 15.10 8.95 -9.86
CA LYS A 42 13.68 8.72 -9.55
C LYS A 42 13.47 7.43 -8.76
N ALA A 43 14.17 6.35 -9.14
CA ALA A 43 14.11 5.08 -8.43
C ALA A 43 14.62 5.22 -6.98
N GLN A 44 15.77 5.87 -6.78
CA GLN A 44 16.31 6.18 -5.45
C GLN A 44 15.35 7.04 -4.62
N GLY A 45 14.74 8.05 -5.23
CA GLY A 45 13.73 8.89 -4.57
C GLY A 45 12.50 8.09 -4.15
N SER A 46 12.03 7.15 -4.98
CA SER A 46 10.92 6.27 -4.63
C SER A 46 11.28 5.25 -3.54
N GLU A 47 12.51 4.74 -3.53
CA GLU A 47 12.99 3.83 -2.49
C GLU A 47 13.07 4.52 -1.13
N ALA A 48 13.62 5.75 -1.09
CA ALA A 48 13.65 6.56 0.13
C ALA A 48 12.24 6.89 0.66
N ALA A 49 11.26 7.12 -0.24
CA ALA A 49 9.87 7.32 0.16
C ALA A 49 9.25 6.05 0.78
N LEU A 50 9.51 4.89 0.19
CA LEU A 50 9.05 3.61 0.74
C LEU A 50 9.68 3.31 2.11
N ASP A 51 10.96 3.63 2.31
CA ASP A 51 11.61 3.47 3.62
C ASP A 51 11.01 4.40 4.68
N SER A 52 10.69 5.64 4.30
CA SER A 52 9.96 6.58 5.16
C SER A 52 8.57 6.06 5.53
N GLU A 53 7.82 5.48 4.58
CA GLU A 53 6.52 4.87 4.85
C GLU A 53 6.63 3.65 5.77
N ARG A 54 7.65 2.80 5.58
CA ARG A 54 7.91 1.65 6.47
C ARG A 54 8.18 2.09 7.89
N GLN A 55 8.98 3.13 8.08
CA GLN A 55 9.24 3.67 9.41
C GLN A 55 7.96 4.21 10.07
N ALA A 56 7.10 4.89 9.31
CA ALA A 56 5.81 5.37 9.82
C ALA A 56 4.88 4.21 10.23
N ILE A 57 4.88 3.09 9.50
CA ILE A 57 4.15 1.88 9.88
C ILE A 57 4.69 1.31 11.19
N ASP A 58 6.00 1.15 11.32
CA ASP A 58 6.62 0.63 12.55
C ASP A 58 6.31 1.52 13.77
N ASP A 59 6.26 2.84 13.59
CA ASP A 59 5.90 3.79 14.64
C ASP A 59 4.43 3.61 15.07
N LEU A 60 3.51 3.48 14.10
CA LEU A 60 2.09 3.21 14.38
C LEU A 60 1.88 1.86 15.07
N GLU A 61 2.61 0.81 14.68
CA GLU A 61 2.55 -0.49 15.34
C GLU A 61 2.99 -0.41 16.81
N ARG A 62 4.04 0.36 17.11
CA ARG A 62 4.48 0.61 18.50
C ARG A 62 3.43 1.39 19.30
N GLU A 63 2.77 2.36 18.69
CA GLU A 63 1.67 3.10 19.31
C GLU A 63 0.46 2.21 19.60
N CYS A 64 0.05 1.38 18.64
CA CYS A 64 -1.00 0.38 18.83
C CYS A 64 -0.67 -0.56 19.98
N HIS A 65 0.54 -1.10 20.03
CA HIS A 65 0.95 -1.98 21.13
C HIS A 65 0.94 -1.26 22.50
N SER A 66 1.38 0.00 22.54
CA SER A 66 1.31 0.84 23.74
C SER A 66 -0.13 1.12 24.19
N LEU A 67 -1.05 1.33 23.25
CA LEU A 67 -2.48 1.47 23.54
C LEU A 67 -3.09 0.17 24.06
N GLU A 68 -2.76 -0.98 23.47
CA GLU A 68 -3.20 -2.30 23.93
C GLU A 68 -2.77 -2.56 25.38
N LEU A 69 -1.50 -2.28 25.71
CA LEU A 69 -0.99 -2.38 27.08
C LEU A 69 -1.76 -1.48 28.05
N ARG A 70 -2.03 -0.23 27.66
CA ARG A 70 -2.85 0.69 28.48
C ARG A 70 -4.27 0.18 28.67
N CYS A 71 -4.90 -0.36 27.63
CA CYS A 71 -6.23 -0.96 27.73
C CYS A 71 -6.24 -2.21 28.63
N CYS A 72 -5.22 -3.06 28.56
CA CYS A 72 -5.08 -4.20 29.47
C CYS A 72 -4.95 -3.75 30.92
N ASN A 73 -4.06 -2.78 31.20
CA ASN A 73 -3.90 -2.23 32.55
C ASN A 73 -5.20 -1.59 33.07
N ALA A 74 -5.91 -0.83 32.23
CA ALA A 74 -7.18 -0.22 32.61
C ALA A 74 -8.25 -1.28 32.97
N LYS A 75 -8.32 -2.40 32.23
CA LYS A 75 -9.21 -3.53 32.56
C LYS A 75 -8.84 -4.20 33.87
N GLU A 76 -7.54 -4.34 34.15
CA GLU A 76 -7.08 -4.87 35.44
C GLU A 76 -7.46 -3.94 36.59
N GLU A 77 -7.27 -2.63 36.44
CA GLU A 77 -7.68 -1.61 37.43
C GLU A 77 -9.21 -1.58 37.64
N GLU A 78 -10.00 -1.72 36.57
CA GLU A 78 -11.45 -1.82 36.62
C GLU A 78 -11.88 -3.05 37.42
N SER A 79 -11.33 -4.22 37.11
CA SER A 79 -11.62 -5.46 37.84
C SER A 79 -11.22 -5.39 39.33
N GLY A 80 -10.10 -4.72 39.64
CA GLY A 80 -9.67 -4.45 41.01
C GLY A 80 -10.64 -3.52 41.75
N SER A 81 -11.13 -2.49 41.06
CA SER A 81 -12.12 -1.54 41.59
C SER A 81 -13.48 -2.20 41.83
N GLU A 82 -13.93 -3.06 40.93
CA GLU A 82 -15.16 -3.86 41.10
C GLU A 82 -15.07 -4.79 42.32
N SER A 83 -13.94 -5.48 42.49
CA SER A 83 -13.67 -6.33 43.66
C SER A 83 -13.70 -5.52 44.97
N LEU A 84 -13.08 -4.34 45.00
CA LEU A 84 -13.14 -3.42 46.14
C LEU A 84 -14.57 -2.97 46.43
N ALA A 85 -15.35 -2.58 45.42
CA ALA A 85 -16.74 -2.17 45.56
C ALA A 85 -17.63 -3.31 46.10
N ALA A 86 -17.41 -4.54 45.62
CA ALA A 86 -18.09 -5.73 46.13
C ALA A 86 -17.76 -6.00 47.60
N ASN A 87 -16.49 -5.87 48.00
CA ASN A 87 -16.05 -6.03 49.39
C ASN A 87 -16.67 -4.97 50.31
N ILE A 88 -16.67 -3.70 49.89
CA ILE A 88 -17.32 -2.60 50.65
C ILE A 88 -18.81 -2.88 50.81
N SER A 89 -19.47 -3.31 49.74
CA SER A 89 -20.91 -3.65 49.77
C SER A 89 -21.19 -4.80 50.75
N ALA A 90 -20.34 -5.84 50.74
CA ALA A 90 -20.45 -6.96 51.68
C ALA A 90 -20.23 -6.52 53.13
N GLU A 91 -19.26 -5.66 53.42
CA GLU A 91 -19.03 -5.12 54.77
C GLU A 91 -20.18 -4.23 55.24
N LEU A 92 -20.71 -3.35 54.38
CA LEU A 92 -21.89 -2.54 54.71
C LEU A 92 -23.11 -3.40 55.01
N GLN A 93 -23.31 -4.49 54.27
CA GLN A 93 -24.39 -5.44 54.53
C GLN A 93 -24.21 -6.13 55.89
N LYS A 94 -22.99 -6.56 56.24
CA LYS A 94 -22.68 -7.12 57.57
C LYS A 94 -23.03 -6.13 58.68
N ILE A 95 -22.63 -4.86 58.55
CA ILE A 95 -22.94 -3.80 59.52
C ILE A 95 -24.45 -3.60 59.64
N SER A 96 -25.19 -3.59 58.52
CA SER A 96 -26.65 -3.43 58.53
C SER A 96 -27.41 -4.60 59.16
N SER A 97 -26.83 -5.81 59.08
CA SER A 97 -27.42 -7.04 59.63
C SER A 97 -27.05 -7.31 61.10
N ALA A 98 -26.12 -6.52 61.67
CA ALA A 98 -25.76 -6.64 63.08
C ALA A 98 -26.95 -6.19 63.96
N PRO A 99 -27.38 -7.00 64.95
CA PRO A 99 -28.53 -6.68 65.78
C PRO A 99 -28.27 -5.40 66.58
N ALA A 100 -29.15 -4.41 66.40
CA ALA A 100 -29.14 -3.17 67.17
C ALA A 100 -29.28 -3.48 68.66
N LYS A 101 -28.17 -3.46 69.41
CA LYS A 101 -28.22 -3.36 70.87
C LYS A 101 -28.73 -1.96 71.21
N THR A 102 -30.05 -1.87 71.38
CA THR A 102 -30.74 -0.69 71.89
C THR A 102 -30.36 -0.45 73.34
N ASN A 103 -29.23 0.20 73.59
CA ASN A 103 -29.01 0.91 74.85
C ASN A 103 -29.48 2.35 74.66
N GLY A 104 -30.75 2.57 74.99
CA GLY A 104 -31.28 3.91 75.16
C GLY A 104 -30.64 4.59 76.35
N LYS A 105 -30.08 5.78 76.14
CA LYS A 105 -30.09 6.83 77.15
C LYS A 105 -29.91 8.19 76.51
N GLY A 106 -30.81 9.10 76.88
CA GLY A 106 -31.01 10.40 76.26
C GLY A 106 -29.85 11.39 76.40
N GLY A 107 -29.93 12.44 75.58
CA GLY A 107 -29.08 13.63 75.64
C GLY A 107 -29.53 14.60 74.54
N LYS A 108 -30.60 15.36 74.77
CA LYS A 108 -30.59 16.78 75.15
C LYS A 108 -29.80 17.70 74.20
N SER A 109 -30.56 18.40 73.35
CA SER A 109 -30.44 19.82 72.98
C SER A 109 -29.03 20.41 72.77
N GLY A 110 -28.65 20.60 71.50
CA GLY A 110 -27.60 21.53 71.09
C GLY A 110 -28.12 22.41 69.94
N LYS A 111 -28.58 23.62 70.28
CA LYS A 111 -29.07 24.63 69.34
C LYS A 111 -27.85 25.35 68.74
N GLY A 112 -27.30 24.81 67.65
CA GLY A 112 -26.22 25.42 66.87
C GLY A 112 -26.76 26.46 65.89
N LYS A 113 -26.37 27.72 66.08
CA LYS A 113 -26.70 28.87 65.23
C LYS A 113 -26.36 28.59 63.75
N ALA A 114 -27.34 28.81 62.88
CA ALA A 114 -27.13 28.99 61.46
C ALA A 114 -26.27 30.24 61.22
N ALA A 115 -25.03 30.03 60.80
CA ALA A 115 -24.23 31.07 60.17
C ALA A 115 -24.66 31.14 58.69
N SER A 116 -25.64 32.01 58.43
CA SER A 116 -25.99 32.49 57.11
C SER A 116 -24.85 33.35 56.56
N GLY A 117 -23.80 32.70 56.06
CA GLY A 117 -22.78 33.30 55.20
C GLY A 117 -23.33 33.46 53.79
N ARG A 118 -24.26 34.40 53.60
CA ARG A 118 -24.75 34.80 52.28
C ARG A 118 -23.66 35.67 51.65
N MET A 119 -22.65 35.04 51.05
CA MET A 119 -21.78 35.75 50.11
C MET A 119 -22.63 36.05 48.89
N SER A 120 -22.95 37.33 48.73
CA SER A 120 -23.46 37.91 47.50
C SER A 120 -22.37 37.75 46.44
N THR A 121 -22.29 36.60 45.79
CA THR A 121 -21.59 36.47 44.51
C THR A 121 -22.43 37.24 43.50
N ASN A 122 -21.86 38.31 42.98
CA ASN A 122 -22.49 39.23 42.05
C ASN A 122 -23.25 38.45 40.97
N ASP A 123 -24.51 38.81 40.72
CA ASP A 123 -25.30 38.23 39.64
C ASP A 123 -24.57 38.34 38.27
N SER A 124 -23.61 39.27 38.13
CA SER A 124 -22.74 39.35 36.95
C SER A 124 -21.78 38.17 36.79
N ASP A 125 -21.28 37.59 37.89
CA ASP A 125 -20.35 36.45 37.83
C ASP A 125 -21.08 35.16 37.45
N VAL A 126 -22.35 35.02 37.88
CA VAL A 126 -23.22 33.91 37.48
C VAL A 126 -23.59 34.00 36.01
N VAL A 127 -23.93 35.21 35.51
CA VAL A 127 -24.21 35.43 34.09
C VAL A 127 -22.95 35.19 33.24
N ARG A 128 -21.78 35.66 33.68
CA ARG A 128 -20.52 35.44 32.97
C ARG A 128 -20.15 33.96 32.91
N MET A 129 -20.28 33.22 34.02
CA MET A 129 -20.05 31.77 34.01
C MET A 129 -21.05 31.01 33.15
N GLN A 130 -22.30 31.49 33.06
CA GLN A 130 -23.32 30.90 32.19
C GLN A 130 -22.99 31.12 30.70
N GLU A 131 -22.49 32.31 30.34
CA GLU A 131 -22.02 32.64 28.99
C GLU A 131 -20.77 31.83 28.63
N GLU A 132 -19.81 31.71 29.54
CA GLU A 132 -18.61 30.86 29.37
C GLU A 132 -18.99 29.38 29.19
N LEU A 133 -19.95 28.86 29.97
CA LEU A 133 -20.47 27.49 29.82
C LEU A 133 -21.17 27.27 28.48
N ASN A 134 -21.92 28.25 28.00
CA ASN A 134 -22.61 28.16 26.71
C ASN A 134 -21.61 28.18 25.54
N GLU A 135 -20.55 28.99 25.63
CA GLU A 135 -19.49 29.01 24.62
C GLU A 135 -18.66 27.72 24.64
N LEU A 136 -18.33 27.18 25.82
CA LEU A 136 -17.69 25.87 25.97
C LEU A 136 -18.54 24.74 25.37
N ARG A 137 -19.86 24.75 25.60
CA ARG A 137 -20.78 23.78 24.99
C ARG A 137 -20.77 23.89 23.46
N ARG A 138 -20.75 25.11 22.93
CA ARG A 138 -20.69 25.37 21.49
C ARG A 138 -19.37 24.90 20.88
N GLN A 139 -18.26 25.10 21.58
CA GLN A 139 -16.94 24.60 21.18
C GLN A 139 -16.89 23.07 21.17
N VAL A 140 -17.42 22.41 22.20
CA VAL A 140 -17.51 20.94 22.27
C VAL A 140 -18.39 20.38 21.15
N GLU A 141 -19.54 20.99 20.85
CA GLU A 141 -20.38 20.58 19.71
C GLU A 141 -19.67 20.75 18.36
N GLN A 142 -18.94 21.85 18.17
CA GLN A 142 -18.16 22.07 16.94
C GLN A 142 -17.03 21.06 16.80
N GLU A 143 -16.34 20.73 17.89
CA GLU A 143 -15.24 19.76 17.90
C GLU A 143 -15.76 18.33 17.66
N GLN A 144 -16.91 17.96 18.25
CA GLN A 144 -17.59 16.71 17.92
C GLN A 144 -18.03 16.63 16.46
N GLN A 145 -18.52 17.72 15.87
CA GLN A 145 -18.87 17.74 14.45
C GLN A 145 -17.64 17.55 13.56
N ARG A 146 -16.50 18.13 13.91
CA ARG A 146 -15.24 17.92 13.18
C ARG A 146 -14.76 16.48 13.30
N GLN A 147 -14.75 15.91 14.51
CA GLN A 147 -14.37 14.51 14.72
C GLN A 147 -15.27 13.55 13.95
N ASN A 148 -16.59 13.74 13.98
CA ASN A 148 -17.52 12.93 13.21
C ASN A 148 -17.29 13.02 11.69
N GLN A 149 -16.87 14.20 11.19
CA GLN A 149 -16.54 14.37 9.77
C GLN A 149 -15.22 13.67 9.40
N GLU A 150 -14.21 13.80 10.25
CA GLU A 150 -12.91 13.13 10.09
C GLU A 150 -13.09 11.61 10.14
N GLU A 151 -13.86 11.07 11.10
CA GLU A 151 -14.18 9.64 11.17
C GLU A 151 -14.96 9.15 9.94
N GLN A 152 -15.91 9.94 9.44
CA GLN A 152 -16.64 9.58 8.21
C GLN A 152 -15.73 9.58 6.98
N GLN A 153 -14.78 10.51 6.91
CA GLN A 153 -13.83 10.57 5.80
C GLN A 153 -12.85 9.40 5.88
N GLU A 154 -12.33 9.10 7.06
CA GLU A 154 -11.44 7.96 7.29
C GLU A 154 -12.16 6.63 7.01
N ALA A 155 -13.42 6.48 7.42
CA ALA A 155 -14.22 5.30 7.11
C ALA A 155 -14.42 5.13 5.59
N LYS A 156 -14.62 6.22 4.84
CA LYS A 156 -14.72 6.18 3.38
C LYS A 156 -13.39 5.79 2.76
N GLU A 157 -12.27 6.32 3.24
CA GLU A 157 -10.93 5.97 2.75
C GLU A 157 -10.55 4.52 3.04
N ARG A 158 -10.89 4.01 4.23
CA ARG A 158 -10.72 2.58 4.56
C ARG A 158 -11.57 1.71 3.64
N ALA A 159 -12.82 2.11 3.37
CA ALA A 159 -13.70 1.39 2.46
C ALA A 159 -13.19 1.40 1.01
N THR A 160 -12.61 2.50 0.53
CA THR A 160 -12.01 2.55 -0.81
C THR A 160 -10.74 1.71 -0.90
N ARG A 161 -9.86 1.76 0.11
CA ARG A 161 -8.66 0.90 0.19
C ARG A 161 -9.03 -0.58 0.19
N ALA A 162 -9.93 -1.01 1.07
CA ALA A 162 -10.39 -2.40 1.13
C ALA A 162 -10.96 -2.88 -0.21
N ARG A 163 -11.68 -2.02 -0.93
CA ARG A 163 -12.20 -2.34 -2.26
C ARG A 163 -11.10 -2.50 -3.31
N VAL A 164 -10.07 -1.66 -3.27
CA VAL A 164 -8.92 -1.77 -4.17
C VAL A 164 -8.15 -3.06 -3.86
N ASP A 165 -7.92 -3.37 -2.58
CA ASP A 165 -7.24 -4.60 -2.16
C ASP A 165 -7.99 -5.85 -2.60
N GLU A 166 -9.32 -5.85 -2.46
CA GLU A 166 -10.18 -6.91 -3.00
C GLU A 166 -9.96 -7.04 -4.51
N GLN A 167 -10.07 -5.95 -5.28
CA GLN A 167 -9.85 -5.98 -6.73
C GLN A 167 -8.45 -6.50 -7.12
N CYS A 168 -7.41 -6.13 -6.37
CA CYS A 168 -6.05 -6.62 -6.59
C CYS A 168 -5.94 -8.13 -6.32
N MET A 169 -6.57 -8.63 -5.25
CA MET A 169 -6.62 -10.07 -4.97
C MET A 169 -7.38 -10.83 -6.08
N LEU A 170 -8.52 -10.29 -6.53
CA LEU A 170 -9.31 -10.87 -7.62
C LEU A 170 -8.52 -10.93 -8.94
N LEU A 171 -7.79 -9.86 -9.28
CA LEU A 171 -6.93 -9.82 -10.47
C LEU A 171 -5.77 -10.83 -10.37
N ARG A 172 -5.14 -10.93 -9.20
CA ARG A 172 -4.06 -11.88 -8.97
C ARG A 172 -4.53 -13.33 -9.12
N ALA A 173 -5.69 -13.65 -8.57
CA ALA A 173 -6.35 -14.94 -8.73
C ALA A 173 -6.61 -15.30 -10.21
N LEU A 174 -7.03 -14.33 -11.04
CA LEU A 174 -7.20 -14.54 -12.48
C LEU A 174 -5.87 -14.74 -13.21
N LEU A 175 -4.83 -13.96 -12.87
CA LEU A 175 -3.50 -14.12 -13.45
C LEU A 175 -2.89 -15.47 -13.08
N ASP A 176 -3.08 -15.94 -11.85
CA ASP A 176 -2.64 -17.27 -11.42
C ASP A 176 -3.31 -18.39 -12.22
N MET A 177 -4.56 -18.19 -12.64
CA MET A 177 -5.25 -19.13 -13.53
C MET A 177 -4.63 -19.14 -14.94
N VAL A 178 -4.41 -17.95 -15.52
CA VAL A 178 -3.85 -17.82 -16.89
C VAL A 178 -2.42 -18.35 -16.95
N THR A 179 -1.65 -18.19 -15.88
CA THR A 179 -0.28 -18.68 -15.76
C THR A 179 -0.17 -20.13 -15.28
N GLY A 180 -1.30 -20.76 -14.96
CA GLY A 180 -1.37 -22.16 -14.53
C GLY A 180 -0.85 -22.43 -13.12
N THR A 181 -0.62 -21.40 -12.31
CA THR A 181 -0.17 -21.53 -10.91
C THR A 181 -1.34 -21.73 -9.94
N GLY A 182 -2.55 -21.31 -10.30
CA GLY A 182 -3.76 -21.39 -9.49
C GLY A 182 -4.83 -22.31 -10.07
N LYS A 183 -5.59 -22.98 -9.19
CA LYS A 183 -6.82 -23.71 -9.55
C LYS A 183 -8.02 -22.93 -9.03
N LEU A 184 -8.85 -22.42 -9.93
CA LEU A 184 -10.07 -21.70 -9.60
C LEU A 184 -11.23 -22.39 -10.32
N SER A 185 -12.38 -22.45 -9.65
CA SER A 185 -13.57 -23.03 -10.27
C SER A 185 -14.07 -22.13 -11.40
N LYS A 186 -14.73 -22.72 -12.41
CA LYS A 186 -15.27 -21.97 -13.56
C LYS A 186 -16.25 -20.87 -13.11
N THR A 187 -17.14 -21.22 -12.20
CA THR A 187 -18.13 -20.32 -11.60
C THR A 187 -17.45 -19.15 -10.88
N SER A 188 -16.39 -19.42 -10.11
CA SER A 188 -15.64 -18.37 -9.42
C SER A 188 -14.89 -17.44 -10.38
N ALA A 189 -14.33 -17.92 -11.49
CA ALA A 189 -13.68 -17.04 -12.46
C ALA A 189 -14.65 -16.18 -13.26
N VAL A 190 -15.84 -16.70 -13.58
CA VAL A 190 -16.90 -15.90 -14.22
C VAL A 190 -17.39 -14.82 -13.28
N GLN A 191 -17.62 -15.15 -12.00
CA GLN A 191 -17.96 -14.17 -10.98
C GLN A 191 -16.87 -13.10 -10.81
N LEU A 192 -15.60 -13.49 -10.77
CA LEU A 192 -14.44 -12.60 -10.72
C LEU A 192 -14.40 -11.64 -11.93
N LEU A 193 -14.55 -12.17 -13.14
CA LEU A 193 -14.55 -11.40 -14.38
C LEU A 193 -15.74 -10.44 -14.42
N GLN A 194 -16.93 -10.86 -13.99
CA GLN A 194 -18.12 -10.00 -13.90
C GLN A 194 -17.96 -8.89 -12.85
N GLN A 195 -17.34 -9.18 -11.70
CA GLN A 195 -17.08 -8.19 -10.65
C GLN A 195 -16.05 -7.12 -11.07
N LEU A 196 -15.02 -7.52 -11.81
CA LEU A 196 -14.04 -6.60 -12.40
C LEU A 196 -14.65 -5.83 -13.57
N TRP A 197 -15.44 -6.51 -14.40
CA TRP A 197 -16.06 -5.96 -15.60
C TRP A 197 -17.50 -5.50 -15.32
N LYS A 198 -17.66 -4.54 -14.41
CA LYS A 198 -18.96 -3.99 -13.91
C LYS A 198 -19.97 -3.55 -14.99
N LYS A 199 -19.56 -3.40 -16.25
CA LYS A 199 -20.38 -3.02 -17.41
C LYS A 199 -20.13 -3.90 -18.65
N GLY A 200 -19.53 -5.07 -18.46
CA GLY A 200 -19.24 -5.99 -19.55
C GLY A 200 -20.47 -6.77 -19.98
N PRO A 201 -20.45 -7.36 -21.20
CA PRO A 201 -21.44 -8.37 -21.55
C PRO A 201 -21.38 -9.52 -20.55
N GLU A 202 -22.54 -10.04 -20.15
CA GLU A 202 -22.61 -11.24 -19.31
C GLU A 202 -21.86 -12.37 -20.01
N ILE A 203 -20.79 -12.85 -19.37
CA ILE A 203 -20.02 -13.99 -19.86
C ILE A 203 -20.81 -15.24 -19.49
N PRO A 204 -21.29 -16.04 -20.46
CA PRO A 204 -21.97 -17.28 -20.16
C PRO A 204 -20.98 -18.24 -19.47
N GLU A 205 -21.41 -18.90 -18.39
CA GLU A 205 -20.57 -19.90 -17.72
C GLU A 205 -20.16 -21.04 -18.68
N ASP A 206 -21.03 -21.34 -19.64
CA ASP A 206 -20.86 -22.36 -20.68
C ASP A 206 -20.40 -21.76 -22.02
N HIS A 207 -19.52 -20.77 -22.02
CA HIS A 207 -18.89 -20.36 -23.28
C HIS A 207 -18.06 -21.56 -23.82
N PRO A 208 -18.44 -22.15 -24.97
CA PRO A 208 -18.02 -23.50 -25.36
C PRO A 208 -16.50 -23.64 -25.49
N ASP A 209 -15.81 -22.58 -25.92
CA ASP A 209 -14.37 -22.62 -26.18
C ASP A 209 -13.52 -21.85 -25.16
N ALA A 210 -14.11 -21.01 -24.29
CA ALA A 210 -13.33 -20.07 -23.49
C ALA A 210 -12.46 -20.79 -22.44
N TRP A 211 -13.03 -21.78 -21.76
CA TRP A 211 -12.31 -22.58 -20.77
C TRP A 211 -11.27 -23.51 -21.38
N SER A 212 -11.56 -24.03 -22.57
CA SER A 212 -10.60 -24.86 -23.32
C SER A 212 -9.40 -24.01 -23.77
N LEU A 213 -9.64 -22.80 -24.27
CA LEU A 213 -8.59 -21.85 -24.65
C LEU A 213 -7.78 -21.39 -23.43
N LEU A 214 -8.42 -21.12 -22.29
CA LEU A 214 -7.73 -20.80 -21.05
C LEU A 214 -6.88 -21.96 -20.54
N ALA A 215 -7.38 -23.19 -20.62
CA ALA A 215 -6.61 -24.37 -20.24
C ALA A 215 -5.40 -24.59 -21.17
N GLN A 216 -5.59 -24.45 -22.49
CA GLN A 216 -4.49 -24.51 -23.47
C GLN A 216 -3.47 -23.40 -23.23
N GLN A 217 -3.93 -22.20 -22.89
CA GLN A 217 -3.06 -21.06 -22.58
C GLN A 217 -2.26 -21.32 -21.29
N ALA A 218 -2.91 -21.80 -20.23
CA ALA A 218 -2.24 -22.19 -18.98
C ALA A 218 -1.21 -23.30 -19.20
N GLU A 219 -1.50 -24.28 -20.06
CA GLU A 219 -0.57 -25.35 -20.43
C GLU A 219 0.62 -24.82 -21.22
N ARG A 220 0.39 -23.94 -22.21
CA ARG A 220 1.46 -23.28 -23.00
C ARG A 220 2.35 -22.42 -22.11
N HIS A 221 1.78 -21.61 -21.22
CA HIS A 221 2.54 -20.80 -20.27
C HIS A 221 3.30 -21.64 -19.26
N GLY A 222 2.69 -22.72 -18.76
CA GLY A 222 3.37 -23.68 -17.89
C GLY A 222 4.53 -24.42 -18.57
N ALA A 223 4.41 -24.73 -19.87
CA ALA A 223 5.48 -25.30 -20.67
C ALA A 223 6.60 -24.27 -20.91
N ALA A 224 6.26 -23.07 -21.39
CA ALA A 224 7.22 -21.98 -21.62
C ALA A 224 7.98 -21.59 -20.34
N ARG A 225 7.29 -21.54 -19.19
CA ARG A 225 7.93 -21.30 -17.88
C ARG A 225 8.89 -22.42 -17.49
N ARG A 226 8.51 -23.68 -17.71
CA ARG A 226 9.40 -24.83 -17.43
C ARG A 226 10.63 -24.81 -18.33
N GLU A 227 10.45 -24.53 -19.62
CA GLU A 227 11.53 -24.39 -20.59
C GLU A 227 12.48 -23.25 -20.22
N LEU A 228 11.95 -22.07 -19.85
CA LEU A 228 12.75 -20.95 -19.39
C LEU A 228 13.54 -21.29 -18.12
N LEU A 229 12.91 -21.93 -17.13
CA LEU A 229 13.58 -22.41 -15.92
C LEU A 229 14.63 -23.48 -16.23
N GLU A 230 14.37 -24.36 -17.19
CA GLU A 230 15.31 -25.38 -17.62
C GLU A 230 16.50 -24.76 -18.33
N CYS A 231 16.30 -23.81 -19.23
CA CYS A 231 17.35 -23.02 -19.87
C CYS A 231 18.18 -22.24 -18.83
N CYS A 232 17.55 -21.56 -17.88
CA CYS A 232 18.25 -20.88 -16.80
C CYS A 232 19.05 -21.86 -15.94
N ASN A 233 18.48 -23.00 -15.57
CA ASN A 233 19.18 -24.03 -14.80
C ASN A 233 20.34 -24.67 -15.59
N GLN A 234 20.19 -24.85 -16.90
CA GLN A 234 21.25 -25.35 -17.76
C GLN A 234 22.39 -24.33 -17.86
N GLU A 235 22.10 -23.05 -18.01
CA GLU A 235 23.11 -21.98 -18.01
C GLU A 235 23.79 -21.83 -16.64
N LEU A 236 23.04 -21.94 -15.53
CA LEU A 236 23.59 -21.98 -14.17
C LEU A 236 24.43 -23.22 -13.90
N ARG A 237 24.14 -24.37 -14.53
CA ARG A 237 24.98 -25.58 -14.39
C ARG A 237 26.24 -25.51 -15.25
N ARG A 238 26.16 -24.87 -16.42
CA ARG A 238 27.31 -24.65 -17.31
C ARG A 238 28.32 -23.67 -16.72
N ARG A 239 27.88 -22.75 -15.88
CA ARG A 239 28.72 -21.73 -15.25
C ARG A 239 28.84 -22.06 -13.75
N GLN A 240 30.04 -22.36 -13.24
CA GLN A 240 30.29 -22.59 -11.80
C GLN A 240 30.13 -21.32 -10.93
N ARG A 241 29.13 -20.49 -11.21
CA ARG A 241 28.99 -19.12 -10.70
C ARG A 241 27.56 -18.87 -10.24
N SER A 242 27.40 -18.00 -9.26
CA SER A 242 26.10 -17.75 -8.64
C SER A 242 25.14 -17.03 -9.60
N ALA A 243 23.83 -17.19 -9.43
CA ALA A 243 22.82 -16.55 -10.27
C ALA A 243 22.88 -15.01 -10.26
N TYR A 244 23.50 -14.42 -9.24
CA TYR A 244 23.72 -12.98 -9.16
C TYR A 244 24.78 -12.49 -10.15
N GLU A 245 25.81 -13.29 -10.44
CA GLU A 245 26.88 -12.94 -11.40
C GLU A 245 26.40 -12.94 -12.87
N LEU A 246 25.22 -13.49 -13.15
CA LEU A 246 24.59 -13.42 -14.48
C LEU A 246 23.82 -12.12 -14.72
N LEU A 247 23.54 -11.36 -13.65
CA LEU A 247 22.88 -10.06 -13.70
C LEU A 247 23.90 -8.90 -13.68
N ASP A 248 25.20 -9.19 -13.66
CA ASP A 248 26.26 -8.19 -13.79
C ASP A 248 26.25 -7.54 -15.18
N GLU A 249 26.70 -6.28 -15.24
CA GLU A 249 26.68 -5.43 -16.45
C GLU A 249 27.37 -6.08 -17.67
N GLU A 250 28.35 -6.95 -17.44
CA GLU A 250 29.08 -7.65 -18.51
C GLU A 250 28.30 -8.84 -19.10
N PHE A 251 27.45 -9.50 -18.30
CA PHE A 251 26.83 -10.79 -18.66
C PHE A 251 25.32 -10.70 -18.92
N LEU A 252 24.66 -9.68 -18.38
CA LEU A 252 23.25 -9.38 -18.67
C LEU A 252 22.97 -9.21 -20.18
N PRO A 253 23.81 -8.52 -20.98
CA PRO A 253 23.60 -8.40 -22.42
C PRO A 253 23.68 -9.75 -23.16
N LEU A 254 24.54 -10.66 -22.69
CA LEU A 254 24.70 -11.99 -23.26
C LEU A 254 23.50 -12.89 -22.93
N LEU A 255 22.96 -12.79 -21.71
CA LEU A 255 21.75 -13.48 -21.29
C LEU A 255 20.53 -13.01 -22.09
N LEU A 256 20.36 -11.70 -22.25
CA LEU A 256 19.30 -11.12 -23.07
C LEU A 256 19.42 -11.53 -24.54
N GLY A 257 20.64 -11.61 -25.07
CA GLY A 257 20.90 -12.11 -26.43
C GLY A 257 20.48 -13.57 -26.61
N ALA A 258 20.77 -14.44 -25.63
CA ALA A 258 20.36 -15.85 -25.65
C ALA A 258 18.83 -16.00 -25.55
N LEU A 259 18.19 -15.28 -24.62
CA LEU A 259 16.73 -15.29 -24.46
C LEU A 259 15.99 -14.76 -25.71
N LYS A 260 16.60 -13.80 -26.42
CA LYS A 260 16.12 -13.32 -27.72
C LYS A 260 16.29 -14.36 -28.83
N GLY A 261 17.41 -15.09 -28.84
CA GLY A 261 17.65 -16.18 -29.80
C GLY A 261 16.65 -17.34 -29.66
N GLU A 262 16.20 -17.61 -28.44
CA GLU A 262 15.17 -18.61 -28.12
C GLU A 262 13.73 -18.06 -28.28
N GLY A 263 13.56 -16.79 -28.67
CA GLY A 263 12.23 -16.19 -28.87
C GLY A 263 11.43 -15.96 -27.58
N ILE A 264 12.06 -16.08 -26.42
CA ILE A 264 11.45 -15.86 -25.10
C ILE A 264 11.22 -14.37 -24.84
N VAL A 265 12.16 -13.56 -25.32
CA VAL A 265 12.06 -12.10 -25.30
C VAL A 265 11.96 -11.66 -26.75
N GLU A 266 10.83 -11.08 -27.13
CA GLU A 266 10.73 -10.39 -28.42
C GLU A 266 11.82 -9.34 -28.46
N ALA A 267 12.50 -9.25 -29.62
CA ALA A 267 13.39 -8.14 -29.87
C ALA A 267 12.66 -6.87 -29.45
N PHE A 268 13.17 -6.15 -28.45
CA PHE A 268 12.87 -4.74 -28.35
C PHE A 268 13.56 -4.12 -29.58
N GLU A 269 12.91 -4.24 -30.74
CA GLU A 269 13.20 -3.38 -31.86
C GLU A 269 12.98 -1.99 -31.28
N ARG A 270 14.05 -1.19 -31.29
CA ARG A 270 13.96 0.23 -30.98
C ARG A 270 12.66 0.72 -31.59
N PRO A 271 11.73 1.32 -30.81
CA PRO A 271 10.54 1.89 -31.39
C PRO A 271 11.01 2.76 -32.55
N ASP A 272 10.54 2.43 -33.75
CA ASP A 272 10.87 3.13 -34.98
C ASP A 272 10.86 4.63 -34.67
N ALA A 273 11.80 5.44 -35.18
CA ALA A 273 11.98 6.82 -34.70
C ALA A 273 10.66 7.64 -34.71
N ALA A 274 9.73 7.26 -35.61
CA ALA A 274 8.36 7.75 -35.68
C ALA A 274 7.46 7.39 -34.47
N CYS A 275 7.61 6.20 -33.88
CA CYS A 275 6.89 5.75 -32.69
C CYS A 275 7.40 6.44 -31.41
N ALA A 276 8.73 6.62 -31.28
CA ALA A 276 9.32 7.40 -30.19
C ALA A 276 8.88 8.88 -30.24
N GLN A 277 8.83 9.48 -31.42
CA GLN A 277 8.29 10.85 -31.59
C GLN A 277 6.79 10.94 -31.30
N ARG A 278 5.99 9.93 -31.64
CA ARG A 278 4.56 9.88 -31.29
C ARG A 278 4.31 9.79 -29.79
N LEU A 279 5.04 8.94 -29.07
CA LEU A 279 4.93 8.82 -27.62
C LEU A 279 5.42 10.09 -26.90
N SER A 280 6.47 10.73 -27.44
CA SER A 280 6.99 11.99 -26.92
C SER A 280 5.98 13.14 -27.09
N SER A 281 5.31 13.20 -28.25
CA SER A 281 4.31 14.24 -28.55
C SER A 281 2.96 14.02 -27.85
N GLU A 282 2.61 12.80 -27.45
CA GLU A 282 1.45 12.54 -26.58
C GLU A 282 1.73 12.84 -25.10
N LEU A 283 2.93 12.54 -24.61
CA LEU A 283 3.32 12.85 -23.23
C LEU A 283 3.46 14.36 -22.98
N LEU A 284 3.84 15.14 -23.98
CA LEU A 284 3.90 16.62 -23.90
C LEU A 284 2.52 17.31 -23.96
N LYS A 285 1.43 16.56 -24.22
CA LYS A 285 0.06 17.10 -24.26
C LYS A 285 -0.74 16.82 -23.00
N ARG A 286 -0.18 16.09 -22.03
CA ARG A 286 -0.75 15.86 -20.70
C ARG A 286 -0.01 16.70 -19.66
#